data_AF-R1DSH8-F1
#
_entry.id   AF-R1DSH8-F1
#
_cell.length_a   1.000
_cell.length_b   1.000
_cell.length_c   1.000
_cell.angle_alpha   90.00
_cell.angle_beta   90.00
_cell.angle_gamma   90.00
#
_symmetry.space_group_name_H-M   'P 1'
#
loop_
_entity.id
_entity.type
_entity.pdbx_description
1 polymer ?
#
loop_
_entity_poly.entity_id
_entity_poly.type
_entity_poly.pdbx_seq_one_letter_code
_entity_poly.pdbx_strand_id
1 'polypeptide(L)'
;MALLVGTAAFALVSTAINISALPRCYDRPLEMTGAETDAEIERLAKASALFSKCTKECMVRQMQLGKGDAITWGLGKMTLLSGLAPTVEACESSFVANGMEVPWASDLAPWATGLPVGLALTELGLKCGEDARLKGCNVQTFATAELLVTALVLGVLQISLVMAVRAAGPRPRSLPRRRIDIDFAVLLMRTSYATADELDFMPMDEFQKRQFLLRQDDWEGYRQPLPPVKQGDISDPNYFDFMSYCQYATIAAGMRDGRVVFEELIDANGTSVVVARDPALPRDNARLPALLSLRVGDKILDAIAERYPGLAPTVELRPSRAALLEGVKALAQVFEYNNYLLSARLEPSERGFQLSAIAPATVWSQQVLSLRGDLVNDFEAKAIAAYLRRCAVDASYTTRYEGSEVVHIFVYA
;
A
#
# COMPACT_ATOMS: atom_id res chain seq x y z
N MET A 1 -5.55 14.01 -9.90
CA MET A 1 -5.01 15.32 -10.31
C MET A 1 -3.67 15.64 -9.63
N ALA A 2 -3.56 15.56 -8.30
CA ALA A 2 -2.30 15.85 -7.60
C ALA A 2 -1.10 14.98 -8.05
N LEU A 3 -1.32 13.69 -8.34
CA LEU A 3 -0.29 12.79 -8.87
C LEU A 3 0.25 13.29 -10.22
N LEU A 4 -0.64 13.60 -11.18
CA LEU A 4 -0.29 14.10 -12.52
C LEU A 4 0.41 15.47 -12.50
N VAL A 5 -0.01 16.36 -11.60
CA VAL A 5 0.63 17.66 -11.39
C VAL A 5 2.02 17.48 -10.78
N GLY A 6 2.18 16.53 -9.86
CA GLY A 6 3.48 16.16 -9.28
C GLY A 6 4.43 15.55 -10.31
N THR A 7 3.97 14.65 -11.17
CA THR A 7 4.81 14.06 -12.22
C THR A 7 5.19 15.07 -13.31
N ALA A 8 4.30 16.00 -13.64
CA ALA A 8 4.58 17.07 -14.60
C ALA A 8 5.57 18.10 -14.03
N ALA A 9 5.42 18.49 -12.75
CA ALA A 9 6.39 19.34 -12.06
C ALA A 9 7.75 18.65 -11.92
N PHE A 10 7.77 17.35 -11.61
CA PHE A 10 8.97 16.51 -11.58
C PHE A 10 9.68 16.47 -12.94
N ALA A 11 8.95 16.27 -14.04
CA ALA A 11 9.51 16.25 -15.39
C ALA A 11 10.09 17.63 -15.78
N LEU A 12 9.40 18.72 -15.45
CA LEU A 12 9.85 20.08 -15.74
C LEU A 12 11.08 20.49 -14.92
N VAL A 13 11.13 20.15 -13.63
CA VAL A 13 12.27 20.47 -12.75
C VAL A 13 13.49 19.63 -13.11
N SER A 14 13.34 18.32 -13.38
CA SER A 14 14.44 17.48 -13.86
C SER A 14 14.96 17.96 -15.22
N THR A 15 14.08 18.41 -16.13
CA THR A 15 14.50 18.94 -17.44
C THR A 15 15.24 20.28 -17.28
N ALA A 16 14.77 21.16 -16.41
CA ALA A 16 15.42 22.44 -16.13
C ALA A 16 16.80 22.29 -15.46
N ILE A 17 16.96 21.33 -14.54
CA ILE A 17 18.25 21.02 -13.90
C ILE A 17 19.23 20.40 -14.93
N ASN A 18 18.77 19.49 -15.79
CA ASN A 18 19.60 18.92 -16.86
C ASN A 18 20.02 19.95 -17.92
N ILE A 19 19.19 20.96 -18.21
CA ILE A 19 19.53 22.05 -19.16
C ILE A 19 20.50 23.07 -18.53
N SER A 20 20.40 23.32 -17.23
CA SER A 20 21.24 24.30 -16.52
C SER A 20 22.58 23.74 -16.04
N ALA A 21 22.73 22.41 -15.95
CA ALA A 21 23.96 21.70 -15.60
C ALA A 21 24.80 21.29 -16.82
N LEU A 22 24.79 22.04 -17.92
CA LEU A 22 25.73 21.85 -19.04
C LEU A 22 27.01 22.68 -18.78
N PRO A 23 28.15 22.08 -18.39
CA PRO A 23 29.40 22.81 -18.25
C PRO A 23 30.01 23.06 -19.64
N ARG A 24 30.37 24.33 -19.92
CA ARG A 24 31.16 24.78 -21.07
C ARG A 24 32.64 24.40 -20.95
N CYS A 25 32.95 23.12 -20.71
CA CYS A 25 34.33 22.62 -20.66
C CYS A 25 34.41 21.23 -21.29
N TYR A 26 34.24 21.18 -22.60
CA TYR A 26 34.96 20.25 -23.46
C TYR A 26 35.37 21.06 -24.68
N ASP A 27 36.66 21.11 -25.00
CA ASP A 27 37.14 21.53 -26.33
C ASP A 27 36.83 20.47 -27.43
N ARG A 28 35.81 19.63 -27.17
CA ARG A 28 34.89 18.93 -28.11
C ARG A 28 33.88 18.13 -27.27
N PRO A 29 32.68 18.66 -27.00
CA PRO A 29 31.66 17.95 -26.24
C PRO A 29 31.14 16.74 -27.04
N LEU A 30 30.51 15.78 -26.35
CA LEU A 30 29.60 14.78 -26.93
C LEU A 30 28.30 15.46 -27.43
N GLU A 31 28.43 16.57 -28.15
CA GLU A 31 27.41 17.04 -29.06
C GLU A 31 27.64 16.29 -30.37
N MET A 32 26.66 15.47 -30.78
CA MET A 32 26.60 15.14 -32.18
C MET A 32 26.19 16.42 -32.92
N THR A 33 27.17 17.05 -33.55
CA THR A 33 27.04 18.25 -34.37
C THR A 33 26.35 17.96 -35.70
N GLY A 34 26.05 16.69 -36.00
CA GLY A 34 25.53 16.24 -37.28
C GLY A 34 26.62 15.98 -38.31
N ALA A 35 27.88 16.32 -38.00
CA ALA A 35 29.05 16.15 -38.85
C ALA A 35 29.85 14.88 -38.56
N GLU A 36 29.40 14.02 -37.63
CA GLU A 36 30.12 12.82 -37.21
C GLU A 36 30.18 11.81 -38.35
N THR A 37 31.39 11.30 -38.57
CA THR A 37 31.62 10.24 -39.55
C THR A 37 31.00 8.93 -39.07
N ASP A 38 30.62 8.05 -40.01
CA ASP A 38 30.00 6.77 -39.65
C ASP A 38 30.92 5.91 -38.75
N ALA A 39 32.23 6.04 -38.88
CA ALA A 39 33.22 5.38 -38.03
C ALA A 39 33.19 5.87 -36.58
N GLU A 40 32.92 7.17 -36.34
CA GLU A 40 32.79 7.73 -34.99
C GLU A 40 31.49 7.29 -34.32
N ILE A 41 30.40 7.23 -35.09
CA ILE A 41 29.11 6.68 -34.62
C ILE A 41 29.25 5.21 -34.27
N GLU A 42 29.95 4.44 -35.10
CA GLU A 42 30.17 3.02 -34.86
C GLU A 42 31.01 2.76 -33.60
N ARG A 43 32.03 3.60 -33.34
CA ARG A 43 32.83 3.54 -32.13
C ARG A 43 32.01 3.85 -30.88
N LEU A 44 31.17 4.89 -30.93
CA LEU A 44 30.30 5.30 -29.82
C LEU A 44 29.20 4.27 -29.55
N ALA A 45 28.54 3.76 -30.58
CA ALA A 45 27.52 2.72 -30.45
C ALA A 45 28.07 1.42 -29.86
N LYS A 46 29.31 1.05 -30.21
CA LYS A 46 29.99 -0.13 -29.64
C LYS A 46 30.30 0.06 -28.15
N ALA A 47 30.72 1.25 -27.74
CA ALA A 47 30.95 1.58 -26.33
C ALA A 47 29.64 1.59 -25.53
N SER A 48 28.54 2.10 -26.08
CA SER A 48 27.25 2.15 -25.39
C SER A 48 26.52 0.79 -25.34
N ALA A 49 26.65 -0.05 -26.37
CA ALA A 49 26.07 -1.39 -26.39
C ALA A 49 26.65 -2.32 -25.31
N LEU A 50 27.91 -2.10 -24.89
CA LEU A 50 28.55 -2.81 -23.78
C LEU A 50 27.85 -2.58 -22.43
N PHE A 51 27.10 -1.49 -22.28
CA PHE A 51 26.45 -1.10 -21.02
C PHE A 51 24.93 -1.34 -21.00
N SER A 52 24.27 -1.48 -22.16
CA SER A 52 22.79 -1.45 -22.23
C SER A 52 22.09 -2.77 -22.56
N LYS A 53 22.80 -3.90 -22.70
CA LYS A 53 22.29 -5.19 -23.26
C LYS A 53 21.58 -5.04 -24.63
N CYS A 54 21.63 -3.87 -25.26
CA CYS A 54 21.04 -3.59 -26.56
C CYS A 54 22.04 -3.97 -27.67
N THR A 55 21.56 -4.44 -28.82
CA THR A 55 22.45 -4.78 -29.93
C THR A 55 23.13 -3.53 -30.47
N LYS A 56 24.40 -3.64 -30.88
CA LYS A 56 25.16 -2.55 -31.50
C LYS A 56 24.37 -1.87 -32.63
N GLU A 57 23.68 -2.66 -33.44
CA GLU A 57 22.87 -2.20 -34.58
C GLU A 57 21.66 -1.36 -34.14
N CYS A 58 21.03 -1.70 -33.01
CA CYS A 58 19.96 -0.90 -32.43
C CYS A 58 20.48 0.48 -31.98
N MET A 59 21.65 0.49 -31.32
CA MET A 59 22.28 1.73 -30.85
C MET A 59 22.75 2.62 -32.01
N VAL A 60 23.30 2.04 -33.08
CA VAL A 60 23.66 2.79 -34.30
C VAL A 60 22.42 3.44 -34.92
N ARG A 61 21.30 2.71 -35.05
CA ARG A 61 20.05 3.28 -35.58
C ARG A 61 19.50 4.41 -34.72
N GLN A 62 19.52 4.27 -33.40
CA GLN A 62 19.06 5.33 -32.50
C GLN A 62 19.97 6.57 -32.57
N MET A 63 21.29 6.40 -32.66
CA MET A 63 22.22 7.52 -32.83
C MET A 63 22.09 8.19 -34.20
N GLN A 64 21.79 7.43 -35.26
CA GLN A 64 21.49 7.97 -36.58
C GLN A 64 20.16 8.74 -36.61
N LEU A 65 19.13 8.27 -35.89
CA LEU A 65 17.87 9.01 -35.71
C LEU A 65 18.08 10.34 -34.95
N GLY A 66 19.03 10.36 -34.01
CA GLY A 66 19.42 11.55 -33.25
C GLY A 66 20.14 12.63 -34.06
N LYS A 67 20.62 12.35 -35.29
CA LYS A 67 21.26 13.36 -36.16
C LYS A 67 20.31 14.49 -36.58
N GLY A 68 18.99 14.31 -36.49
CA GLY A 68 18.00 15.25 -37.01
C GLY A 68 17.30 16.14 -35.97
N ASP A 69 17.28 15.77 -34.68
CA ASP A 69 16.48 16.47 -33.67
C ASP A 69 16.95 16.19 -32.23
N ALA A 70 17.35 17.26 -31.53
CA ALA A 70 17.80 17.22 -30.14
C ALA A 70 16.69 16.84 -29.13
N ILE A 71 15.42 17.11 -29.47
CA ILE A 71 14.27 16.78 -28.61
C ILE A 71 14.04 15.27 -28.60
N THR A 72 14.14 14.62 -29.76
CA THR A 72 14.04 13.17 -29.89
C THR A 72 15.15 12.44 -29.13
N TRP A 73 16.37 13.02 -29.04
CA TRP A 73 17.47 12.48 -28.24
C TRP A 73 17.23 12.59 -26.72
N GLY A 74 16.71 13.72 -26.25
CA GLY A 74 16.32 13.91 -24.84
C GLY A 74 15.22 12.93 -24.40
N LEU A 75 14.24 12.68 -25.27
CA LEU A 75 13.19 11.68 -25.04
C LEU A 75 13.75 10.25 -25.03
N GLY A 76 14.70 9.91 -25.92
CA GLY A 76 15.38 8.62 -25.92
C GLY A 76 16.14 8.31 -24.63
N LYS A 77 16.80 9.30 -24.02
CA LYS A 77 17.44 9.18 -22.70
C LYS A 77 16.42 8.92 -21.57
N MET A 78 15.28 9.62 -21.60
CA MET A 78 14.20 9.41 -20.64
C MET A 78 13.58 8.01 -20.78
N THR A 79 13.43 7.50 -22.00
CA THR A 79 12.95 6.13 -22.25
C THR A 79 13.95 5.09 -21.73
N LEU A 80 15.26 5.30 -21.93
CA LEU A 80 16.33 4.47 -21.38
C LEU A 80 16.35 4.46 -19.84
N LEU A 81 16.13 5.62 -19.21
CA LEU A 81 16.04 5.73 -17.75
C LEU A 81 14.75 5.11 -17.20
N SER A 82 13.62 5.22 -17.90
CA SER A 82 12.37 4.53 -17.52
C SER A 82 12.45 3.01 -17.72
N GLY A 83 13.26 2.55 -18.67
CA GLY A 83 13.59 1.14 -18.88
C GLY A 83 14.50 0.54 -17.80
N LEU A 84 14.99 1.35 -16.85
CA LEU A 84 15.77 0.91 -15.68
C LEU A 84 14.91 0.68 -14.42
N ALA A 85 13.59 0.94 -14.46
CA ALA A 85 12.69 0.58 -13.36
C ALA A 85 12.58 -0.95 -13.14
N PRO A 86 12.58 -1.82 -14.18
CA PRO A 86 12.60 -3.28 -13.99
C PRO A 86 13.98 -3.81 -13.56
N THR A 87 15.04 -2.99 -13.55
CA THR A 87 16.40 -3.44 -13.18
C THR A 87 16.65 -3.50 -11.69
N VAL A 88 15.75 -3.07 -10.81
CA VAL A 88 15.97 -3.20 -9.35
C VAL A 88 15.98 -4.68 -8.94
N GLU A 89 15.02 -5.46 -9.42
CA GLU A 89 14.93 -6.93 -9.22
C GLU A 89 16.09 -7.69 -9.94
N ALA A 90 16.50 -7.19 -11.11
CA ALA A 90 17.63 -7.76 -11.87
C ALA A 90 19.01 -7.37 -11.32
N CYS A 91 19.10 -6.26 -10.58
CA CYS A 91 20.31 -5.84 -9.88
C CYS A 91 20.49 -6.68 -8.62
N GLU A 92 19.43 -6.89 -7.84
CA GLU A 92 19.48 -7.71 -6.62
C GLU A 92 19.99 -9.14 -6.90
N SER A 93 19.48 -9.77 -7.97
CA SER A 93 19.97 -11.07 -8.46
C SER A 93 21.43 -11.05 -8.97
N SER A 94 21.91 -9.93 -9.51
CA SER A 94 23.30 -9.78 -9.95
C SER A 94 24.27 -9.48 -8.79
N PHE A 95 23.83 -8.83 -7.72
CA PHE A 95 24.63 -8.58 -6.51
C PHE A 95 24.88 -9.88 -5.73
N VAL A 96 23.82 -10.70 -5.55
CA VAL A 96 23.92 -12.02 -4.92
C VAL A 96 24.79 -12.98 -5.76
N ALA A 97 24.65 -12.98 -7.09
CA ALA A 97 25.46 -13.80 -7.99
C ALA A 97 26.97 -13.44 -8.00
N ASN A 98 27.33 -12.23 -7.56
CA ASN A 98 28.72 -11.78 -7.43
C ASN A 98 29.23 -11.78 -5.98
N GLY A 99 28.52 -12.42 -5.04
CA GLY A 99 28.97 -12.60 -3.66
C GLY A 99 28.97 -11.31 -2.82
N MET A 100 28.22 -10.29 -3.21
CA MET A 100 28.05 -9.06 -2.43
C MET A 100 26.74 -9.14 -1.64
N GLU A 101 26.83 -9.34 -0.32
CA GLU A 101 25.67 -9.19 0.58
C GLU A 101 25.26 -7.72 0.67
N VAL A 102 23.95 -7.44 0.52
CA VAL A 102 23.36 -6.10 0.68
C VAL A 102 22.78 -6.00 2.10
N PRO A 103 23.48 -5.41 3.08
CA PRO A 103 23.19 -5.67 4.50
C PRO A 103 21.92 -4.99 5.07
N TRP A 104 21.17 -4.25 4.26
CA TRP A 104 20.14 -3.32 4.75
C TRP A 104 18.78 -3.40 4.03
N ALA A 105 18.65 -4.25 3.00
CA ALA A 105 17.42 -4.36 2.22
C ALA A 105 16.27 -5.04 2.98
N SER A 106 16.57 -5.90 3.97
CA SER A 106 15.58 -6.64 4.75
C SER A 106 14.94 -5.86 5.91
N ASP A 107 15.52 -4.72 6.31
CA ASP A 107 15.14 -3.98 7.52
C ASP A 107 14.31 -2.71 7.23
N LEU A 108 14.01 -2.43 5.96
CA LEU A 108 13.22 -1.26 5.55
C LEU A 108 11.75 -1.63 5.35
N ALA A 109 10.86 -0.85 5.96
CA ALA A 109 9.42 -1.03 5.83
C ALA A 109 8.95 -0.99 4.35
N PRO A 110 7.87 -1.67 3.96
CA PRO A 110 7.43 -1.78 2.56
C PRO A 110 7.16 -0.44 1.84
N TRP A 111 6.88 0.63 2.59
CA TRP A 111 6.69 1.99 2.06
C TRP A 111 8.01 2.75 1.84
N ALA A 112 9.12 2.24 2.36
CA ALA A 112 10.45 2.80 2.21
C ALA A 112 11.17 2.33 0.94
N THR A 113 10.57 1.47 0.11
CA THR A 113 11.16 0.93 -1.15
C THR A 113 11.61 1.98 -2.18
N GLY A 114 11.21 3.25 -2.04
CA GLY A 114 11.68 4.34 -2.87
C GLY A 114 12.90 5.12 -2.34
N LEU A 115 13.18 5.10 -1.03
CA LEU A 115 14.38 5.72 -0.44
C LEU A 115 15.71 5.04 -0.89
N PRO A 116 15.74 3.70 -1.07
CA PRO A 116 16.88 2.95 -1.59
C PRO A 116 17.33 3.40 -2.96
N VAL A 117 16.45 3.91 -3.82
CA VAL A 117 16.81 4.18 -5.22
C VAL A 117 17.81 5.34 -5.31
N GLY A 118 17.59 6.43 -4.58
CA GLY A 118 18.53 7.57 -4.60
C GLY A 118 19.89 7.24 -3.98
N LEU A 119 19.89 6.51 -2.86
CA LEU A 119 21.12 6.07 -2.18
C LEU A 119 21.85 4.97 -2.97
N ALA A 120 21.13 4.00 -3.54
CA ALA A 120 21.70 2.94 -4.37
C ALA A 120 22.25 3.49 -5.70
N LEU A 121 21.58 4.47 -6.32
CA LEU A 121 22.13 5.16 -7.50
C LEU A 121 23.40 5.95 -7.15
N THR A 122 23.47 6.53 -5.96
CA THR A 122 24.67 7.23 -5.47
C THR A 122 25.80 6.24 -5.19
N GLU A 123 25.52 5.13 -4.51
CA GLU A 123 26.50 4.07 -4.21
C GLU A 123 27.00 3.38 -5.48
N LEU A 124 26.09 3.08 -6.43
CA LEU A 124 26.44 2.54 -7.74
C LEU A 124 27.31 3.52 -8.53
N GLY A 125 26.96 4.81 -8.52
CA GLY A 125 27.76 5.86 -9.15
C GLY A 125 29.18 5.96 -8.57
N LEU A 126 29.32 5.85 -7.24
CA LEU A 126 30.62 5.85 -6.56
C LEU A 126 31.44 4.59 -6.90
N LYS A 127 30.85 3.40 -6.85
CA LYS A 127 31.52 2.13 -7.17
C LYS A 127 31.94 2.06 -8.64
N CYS A 128 31.09 2.50 -9.57
CA CYS A 128 31.43 2.58 -10.99
C CYS A 128 32.54 3.62 -11.25
N GLY A 129 32.54 4.74 -10.52
CA GLY A 129 33.61 5.74 -10.60
C GLY A 129 34.96 5.22 -10.11
N GLU A 130 34.97 4.40 -9.05
CA GLU A 130 36.18 3.78 -8.51
C GLU A 130 36.75 2.71 -9.44
N ASP A 131 35.92 1.82 -9.99
CA ASP A 131 36.34 0.80 -10.96
C ASP A 131 36.87 1.41 -12.27
N ALA A 132 36.26 2.50 -12.75
CA ALA A 132 36.75 3.26 -13.90
C ALA A 132 38.12 3.90 -13.62
N ARG A 133 38.37 4.38 -12.39
CA ARG A 133 39.64 4.98 -11.97
C ARG A 133 40.75 3.92 -11.89
N LEU A 134 40.44 2.74 -11.36
CA LEU A 134 41.36 1.59 -11.33
C LEU A 134 41.75 1.12 -12.74
N LYS A 135 40.87 1.28 -13.72
CA LYS A 135 41.11 0.95 -15.13
C LYS A 135 41.80 2.07 -15.94
N GLY A 136 42.27 3.12 -15.28
CA GLY A 136 43.04 4.21 -15.91
C GLY A 136 42.19 5.21 -16.71
N CYS A 137 40.85 5.17 -16.58
CA CYS A 137 40.00 6.20 -17.15
C CYS A 137 40.18 7.51 -16.37
N ASN A 138 40.31 8.63 -17.07
CA ASN A 138 40.30 9.95 -16.42
C ASN A 138 38.87 10.30 -16.01
N VAL A 139 38.51 9.97 -14.76
CA VAL A 139 37.13 10.08 -14.24
C VAL A 139 36.82 11.47 -13.65
N GLN A 140 37.61 12.51 -13.94
CA GLN A 140 37.31 13.88 -13.48
C GLN A 140 35.92 14.39 -13.96
N THR A 141 35.32 13.71 -14.94
CA THR A 141 34.04 14.05 -15.57
C THR A 141 32.84 13.22 -15.15
N PHE A 142 32.97 12.18 -14.31
CA PHE A 142 31.78 11.68 -13.59
C PHE A 142 31.53 12.58 -12.39
N ALA A 143 30.98 13.75 -12.70
CA ALA A 143 30.02 14.55 -11.93
C ALA A 143 29.61 14.03 -10.54
N THR A 144 30.54 13.85 -9.60
CA THR A 144 30.23 13.43 -8.24
C THR A 144 29.43 14.49 -7.50
N ALA A 145 29.63 15.77 -7.80
CA ALA A 145 28.85 16.86 -7.21
C ALA A 145 27.43 16.95 -7.80
N GLU A 146 27.27 16.90 -9.12
CA GLU A 146 25.95 17.09 -9.75
C GLU A 146 25.03 15.87 -9.62
N LEU A 147 25.57 14.64 -9.68
CA LEU A 147 24.80 13.43 -9.36
C LEU A 147 24.38 13.42 -7.89
N LEU A 148 25.28 13.82 -6.97
CA LEU A 148 24.96 13.91 -5.55
C LEU A 148 23.91 14.99 -5.27
N VAL A 149 24.00 16.16 -5.93
CA VAL A 149 22.98 17.22 -5.85
C VAL A 149 21.65 16.74 -6.40
N THR A 150 21.64 16.04 -7.54
CA THR A 150 20.41 15.49 -8.13
C THR A 150 19.80 14.44 -7.22
N ALA A 151 20.59 13.50 -6.67
CA ALA A 151 20.11 12.50 -5.73
C ALA A 151 19.58 13.13 -4.43
N LEU A 152 20.25 14.17 -3.92
CA LEU A 152 19.81 14.91 -2.74
C LEU A 152 18.48 15.64 -3.01
N VAL A 153 18.35 16.34 -4.14
CA VAL A 153 17.11 17.04 -4.53
C VAL A 153 15.97 16.06 -4.72
N LEU A 154 16.21 14.92 -5.38
CA LEU A 154 15.22 13.86 -5.54
C LEU A 154 14.79 13.26 -4.19
N GLY A 155 15.74 12.99 -3.30
CA GLY A 155 15.47 12.52 -1.95
C GLY A 155 14.62 13.51 -1.15
N VAL A 156 14.96 14.80 -1.20
CA VAL A 156 14.19 15.86 -0.52
C VAL A 156 12.79 16.00 -1.11
N LEU A 157 12.63 15.98 -2.43
CA LEU A 157 11.32 16.03 -3.09
C LEU A 157 10.44 14.84 -2.73
N GLN A 158 11.03 13.64 -2.65
CA GLN A 158 10.32 12.43 -2.29
C GLN A 158 9.90 12.42 -0.82
N ILE A 159 10.80 12.81 0.09
CA ILE A 159 10.45 13.04 1.50
C ILE A 159 9.32 14.08 1.61
N SER A 160 9.42 15.19 0.87
CA SER A 160 8.40 16.24 0.87
C SER A 160 7.06 15.72 0.35
N LEU A 161 7.06 14.87 -0.68
CA LEU A 161 5.85 14.26 -1.22
C LEU A 161 5.22 13.28 -0.22
N VAL A 162 6.02 12.43 0.42
CA VAL A 162 5.55 11.50 1.47
C VAL A 162 4.95 12.28 2.64
N MET A 163 5.62 13.35 3.07
CA MET A 163 5.13 14.24 4.13
C MET A 163 3.85 14.96 3.72
N ALA A 164 3.75 15.43 2.47
CA ALA A 164 2.55 16.08 1.94
C ALA A 164 1.37 15.11 1.83
N VAL A 165 1.59 13.87 1.38
CA VAL A 165 0.57 12.82 1.32
C VAL A 165 0.09 12.44 2.72
N ARG A 166 1.01 12.29 3.69
CA ARG A 166 0.67 12.05 5.10
C ARG A 166 -0.12 13.22 5.69
N ALA A 167 0.28 14.45 5.41
CA ALA A 167 -0.41 15.66 5.88
C ALA A 167 -1.81 15.84 5.26
N ALA A 168 -2.02 15.32 4.05
CA ALA A 168 -3.30 15.35 3.33
C ALA A 168 -4.26 14.20 3.72
N GLY A 169 -3.80 13.23 4.52
CA GLY A 169 -4.64 12.12 4.98
C GLY A 169 -5.77 12.57 5.93
N PRO A 170 -6.80 11.73 6.13
CA PRO A 170 -7.86 11.96 7.10
C PRO A 170 -7.25 12.13 8.48
N ARG A 171 -7.51 13.28 9.12
CA ARG A 171 -7.09 13.50 10.51
C ARG A 171 -8.07 12.83 11.45
N PRO A 172 -7.61 12.17 12.52
CA PRO A 172 -8.47 11.70 13.59
C PRO A 172 -9.29 12.86 14.16
N ARG A 173 -10.56 12.62 14.46
CA ARG A 173 -11.47 13.62 15.02
C ARG A 173 -12.17 13.07 16.24
N SER A 174 -12.29 13.90 17.26
CA SER A 174 -13.16 13.59 18.39
C SER A 174 -14.62 13.70 17.95
N LEU A 175 -15.32 12.56 17.95
CA LEU A 175 -16.74 12.49 17.67
C LEU A 175 -17.50 12.24 18.99
N PRO A 176 -18.77 12.67 19.11
CA PRO A 176 -19.57 12.50 20.34
C PRO A 176 -20.04 11.03 20.50
N ARG A 177 -19.09 10.10 20.59
CA ARG A 177 -19.31 8.66 20.72
C ARG A 177 -19.36 8.28 22.20
N ARG A 178 -20.26 7.36 22.54
CA ARG A 178 -20.23 6.67 23.84
C ARG A 178 -19.13 5.59 23.81
N ARG A 179 -18.76 5.11 25.00
CA ARG A 179 -17.86 3.95 25.10
C ARG A 179 -18.58 2.72 24.55
N ILE A 180 -17.87 1.96 23.72
CA ILE A 180 -18.38 0.72 23.12
C ILE A 180 -18.56 -0.30 24.23
N ASP A 181 -19.59 -1.15 24.12
CA ASP A 181 -19.67 -2.35 24.96
C ASP A 181 -18.37 -3.16 24.83
N ILE A 182 -17.72 -3.45 25.95
CA ILE A 182 -16.37 -4.04 25.96
C ILE A 182 -16.36 -5.42 25.30
N ASP A 183 -17.37 -6.25 25.56
CA ASP A 183 -17.46 -7.59 25.02
C ASP A 183 -17.77 -7.54 23.52
N PHE A 184 -18.56 -6.56 23.07
CA PHE A 184 -18.80 -6.34 21.64
C PHE A 184 -17.55 -5.85 20.91
N ALA A 185 -16.80 -4.92 21.49
CA ALA A 185 -15.52 -4.47 20.94
C ALA A 185 -14.50 -5.63 20.83
N VAL A 186 -14.41 -6.46 21.88
CA VAL A 186 -13.57 -7.66 21.89
C VAL A 186 -14.02 -8.66 20.84
N LEU A 187 -15.33 -8.89 20.69
CA LEU A 187 -15.89 -9.75 19.65
C LEU A 187 -15.41 -9.32 18.26
N LEU A 188 -15.63 -8.06 17.87
CA LEU A 188 -15.27 -7.57 16.54
C LEU A 188 -13.78 -7.76 16.22
N MET A 189 -12.92 -7.38 17.18
CA MET A 189 -11.48 -7.44 17.02
C MET A 189 -10.94 -8.88 17.00
N ARG A 190 -11.42 -9.74 17.92
CA ARG A 190 -11.02 -11.15 17.96
C ARG A 190 -11.51 -11.92 16.74
N THR A 191 -12.73 -11.65 16.26
CA THR A 191 -13.23 -12.31 15.05
C THR A 191 -12.32 -12.04 13.86
N SER A 192 -11.91 -10.79 13.65
CA SER A 192 -11.00 -10.46 12.55
C SER A 192 -9.58 -11.02 12.73
N TYR A 193 -9.08 -11.05 13.96
CA TYR A 193 -7.77 -11.63 14.28
C TYR A 193 -7.76 -13.14 14.03
N ALA A 194 -8.74 -13.87 14.59
CA ALA A 194 -8.86 -15.32 14.45
C ALA A 194 -9.10 -15.72 13.00
N THR A 195 -9.88 -14.95 12.24
CA THR A 195 -10.03 -15.22 10.80
C THR A 195 -8.75 -14.96 10.02
N ALA A 196 -7.92 -14.00 10.41
CA ALA A 196 -6.63 -13.80 9.74
C ALA A 196 -5.68 -14.98 10.00
N ASP A 197 -5.62 -15.47 11.23
CA ASP A 197 -4.87 -16.67 11.64
C ASP A 197 -5.31 -17.91 10.84
N GLU A 198 -6.61 -18.19 10.80
CA GLU A 198 -7.22 -19.30 10.02
C GLU A 198 -6.99 -19.26 8.50
N LEU A 199 -6.46 -18.17 7.95
CA LEU A 199 -6.14 -18.07 6.53
C LEU A 199 -4.69 -18.45 6.22
N ASP A 200 -3.88 -18.76 7.23
CA ASP A 200 -2.51 -19.27 7.14
C ASP A 200 -1.71 -18.57 6.03
N PHE A 201 -1.64 -17.24 6.08
CA PHE A 201 -0.85 -16.46 5.11
C PHE A 201 0.44 -15.94 5.70
N MET A 202 0.59 -15.91 7.02
CA MET A 202 1.82 -15.52 7.69
C MET A 202 1.89 -16.12 9.11
N PRO A 203 3.09 -16.26 9.68
CA PRO A 203 3.27 -16.62 11.09
C PRO A 203 2.63 -15.58 12.02
N MET A 204 1.99 -16.02 13.11
CA MET A 204 1.34 -15.09 14.03
C MET A 204 2.32 -14.32 14.92
N ASP A 205 3.52 -14.84 15.18
CA ASP A 205 4.59 -14.09 15.83
C ASP A 205 5.05 -12.90 14.96
N GLU A 206 5.16 -13.12 13.64
CA GLU A 206 5.46 -12.07 12.68
C GLU A 206 4.32 -11.04 12.60
N PHE A 207 3.06 -11.51 12.56
CA PHE A 207 1.89 -10.65 12.59
C PHE A 207 1.90 -9.74 13.82
N GLN A 208 2.07 -10.31 15.01
CA GLN A 208 2.07 -9.59 16.28
C GLN A 208 3.21 -8.57 16.34
N LYS A 209 4.41 -8.94 15.89
CA LYS A 209 5.55 -8.02 15.80
C LYS A 209 5.25 -6.85 14.87
N ARG A 210 4.75 -7.11 13.65
CA ARG A 210 4.42 -6.06 12.67
C ARG A 210 3.32 -5.14 13.20
N GLN A 211 2.27 -5.70 13.82
CA GLN A 211 1.19 -4.92 14.41
C GLN A 211 1.69 -4.04 15.57
N PHE A 212 2.58 -4.57 16.42
CA PHE A 212 3.19 -3.82 17.52
C PHE A 212 4.03 -2.64 17.02
N LEU A 213 4.89 -2.86 16.02
CA LEU A 213 5.72 -1.81 15.43
C LEU A 213 4.85 -0.73 14.76
N LEU A 214 3.87 -1.12 13.96
CA LEU A 214 2.92 -0.18 13.34
C LEU A 214 2.20 0.67 14.39
N ARG A 215 1.76 0.03 15.48
CA ARG A 215 1.13 0.72 16.61
C ARG A 215 2.09 1.71 17.24
N GLN A 216 3.36 1.37 17.44
CA GLN A 216 4.35 2.31 18.02
C GLN A 216 4.59 3.51 17.11
N ASP A 217 4.75 3.27 15.81
CA ASP A 217 5.07 4.29 14.82
C ASP A 217 3.94 5.33 14.68
N ASP A 218 2.69 4.86 14.62
CA ASP A 218 1.55 5.72 14.31
C ASP A 218 0.84 6.30 15.54
N TRP A 219 1.06 5.75 16.75
CA TRP A 219 0.28 6.09 17.96
C TRP A 219 0.37 7.57 18.35
N GLU A 220 1.59 8.12 18.33
CA GLU A 220 1.80 9.51 18.76
C GLU A 220 1.11 10.48 17.82
N GLY A 221 1.25 10.28 16.50
CA GLY A 221 0.58 11.11 15.50
C GLY A 221 -0.94 10.97 15.54
N TYR A 222 -1.44 9.76 15.80
CA TYR A 222 -2.88 9.51 15.91
C TYR A 222 -3.52 10.20 17.11
N ARG A 223 -2.90 10.11 18.30
CA ARG A 223 -3.52 10.55 19.55
C ARG A 223 -3.45 12.06 19.78
N GLN A 224 -2.46 12.74 19.19
CA GLN A 224 -2.22 14.17 19.40
C GLN A 224 -3.43 15.09 19.18
N PRO A 225 -4.25 14.94 18.11
CA PRO A 225 -5.42 15.78 17.88
C PRO A 225 -6.66 15.37 18.69
N LEU A 226 -6.58 14.35 19.54
CA LEU A 226 -7.71 13.76 20.25
C LEU A 226 -7.70 14.12 21.75
N PRO A 227 -8.85 14.03 22.44
CA PRO A 227 -8.86 14.03 23.91
C PRO A 227 -7.98 12.88 24.45
N PRO A 228 -7.59 12.91 25.74
CA PRO A 228 -6.75 11.86 26.32
C PRO A 228 -7.32 10.45 26.07
N VAL A 229 -6.66 9.68 25.21
CA VAL A 229 -7.00 8.29 24.90
C VAL A 229 -6.05 7.36 25.65
N LYS A 230 -6.60 6.42 26.43
CA LYS A 230 -5.81 5.41 27.14
C LYS A 230 -5.45 4.27 26.21
N GLN A 231 -4.16 4.01 26.03
CA GLN A 231 -3.70 2.86 25.27
C GLN A 231 -4.14 1.55 25.93
N GLY A 232 -4.66 0.62 25.14
CA GLY A 232 -5.19 -0.66 25.61
C GLY A 232 -6.68 -0.66 25.99
N ASP A 233 -7.31 0.51 26.06
CA ASP A 233 -8.73 0.62 26.39
C ASP A 233 -9.62 0.42 25.16
N ILE A 234 -9.88 -0.83 24.80
CA ILE A 234 -10.63 -1.18 23.57
C ILE A 234 -12.11 -0.74 23.57
N SER A 235 -12.64 -0.34 24.73
CA SER A 235 -13.99 0.24 24.82
C SER A 235 -14.02 1.76 24.55
N ASP A 236 -12.85 2.43 24.56
CA ASP A 236 -12.75 3.80 24.06
C ASP A 236 -12.84 3.77 22.53
N PRO A 237 -13.84 4.43 21.92
CA PRO A 237 -14.03 4.37 20.48
C PRO A 237 -12.85 4.95 19.69
N ASN A 238 -12.11 5.91 20.25
CA ASN A 238 -10.91 6.44 19.58
C ASN A 238 -9.75 5.43 19.61
N TYR A 239 -9.59 4.67 20.70
CA TYR A 239 -8.58 3.61 20.74
C TYR A 239 -8.98 2.41 19.88
N PHE A 240 -10.28 2.07 19.86
CA PHE A 240 -10.83 1.03 19.00
C PHE A 240 -10.58 1.34 17.51
N ASP A 241 -10.87 2.56 17.06
CA ASP A 241 -10.59 3.04 15.70
C ASP A 241 -9.12 2.79 15.32
N PHE A 242 -8.20 3.23 16.18
CA PHE A 242 -6.76 3.10 15.96
C PHE A 242 -6.27 1.65 15.94
N MET A 243 -6.67 0.86 16.93
CA MET A 243 -6.20 -0.52 17.04
C MET A 243 -6.77 -1.38 15.91
N SER A 244 -8.01 -1.12 15.49
CA SER A 244 -8.63 -1.79 14.34
C SER A 244 -7.96 -1.40 13.01
N TYR A 245 -7.57 -0.14 12.83
CA TYR A 245 -6.67 0.28 11.75
C TYR A 245 -5.36 -0.54 11.75
N CYS A 246 -4.66 -0.59 12.89
CA CYS A 246 -3.38 -1.31 12.97
C CYS A 246 -3.55 -2.78 12.60
N GLN A 247 -4.62 -3.42 13.08
CA GLN A 247 -4.95 -4.80 12.74
C GLN A 247 -5.20 -4.98 11.25
N TYR A 248 -6.12 -4.22 10.65
CA TYR A 248 -6.49 -4.38 9.25
C TYR A 248 -5.37 -3.99 8.28
N ALA A 249 -4.58 -2.97 8.59
CA ALA A 249 -3.38 -2.61 7.83
C ALA A 249 -2.32 -3.74 7.87
N THR A 250 -2.14 -4.39 9.03
CA THR A 250 -1.23 -5.52 9.18
C THR A 250 -1.73 -6.75 8.41
N ILE A 251 -3.04 -7.06 8.52
CA ILE A 251 -3.67 -8.14 7.75
C ILE A 251 -3.49 -7.90 6.24
N ALA A 252 -3.78 -6.69 5.75
CA ALA A 252 -3.67 -6.36 4.33
C ALA A 252 -2.22 -6.50 3.82
N ALA A 253 -1.24 -6.03 4.59
CA ALA A 253 0.17 -6.19 4.25
C ALA A 253 0.59 -7.67 4.28
N GLY A 254 0.21 -8.42 5.32
CA GLY A 254 0.52 -9.83 5.43
C GLY A 254 -0.09 -10.68 4.32
N MET A 255 -1.31 -10.37 3.87
CA MET A 255 -1.93 -11.06 2.74
C MET A 255 -1.21 -10.80 1.42
N ARG A 256 -0.76 -9.56 1.16
CA ARG A 256 0.01 -9.24 -0.06
C ARG A 256 1.26 -10.11 -0.17
N ASP A 257 2.01 -10.20 0.93
CA ASP A 257 3.28 -10.93 1.00
C ASP A 257 3.07 -12.39 1.46
N GLY A 258 1.83 -12.89 1.41
CA GLY A 258 1.41 -14.11 2.07
C GLY A 258 2.15 -15.35 1.57
N ARG A 259 2.59 -16.19 2.49
CA ARG A 259 3.25 -17.47 2.21
C ARG A 259 2.27 -18.63 2.31
N VAL A 260 2.57 -19.70 1.59
CA VAL A 260 1.79 -20.94 1.61
C VAL A 260 2.33 -21.93 2.64
N VAL A 261 3.65 -21.89 2.88
CA VAL A 261 4.34 -22.67 3.90
C VAL A 261 5.30 -21.73 4.61
N PHE A 262 5.31 -21.77 5.93
CA PHE A 262 6.19 -20.94 6.75
C PHE A 262 6.47 -21.61 8.10
N GLU A 263 7.54 -21.16 8.76
CA GLU A 263 7.83 -21.52 10.14
C GLU A 263 7.17 -20.48 11.06
N GLU A 264 6.51 -20.96 12.10
CA GLU A 264 5.84 -20.14 13.11
C GLU A 264 6.37 -20.47 14.50
N LEU A 265 6.63 -19.43 15.28
CA LEU A 265 7.03 -19.58 16.68
C LEU A 265 5.79 -19.75 17.57
N ILE A 266 5.66 -20.91 18.22
CA ILE A 266 4.49 -21.24 19.05
C ILE A 266 4.67 -20.91 20.53
N ASP A 267 5.91 -20.66 20.99
CA ASP A 267 6.19 -20.28 22.37
C ASP A 267 7.40 -19.35 22.51
N ALA A 268 7.57 -18.78 23.71
CA ALA A 268 8.69 -17.92 24.04
C ALA A 268 10.02 -18.67 24.24
N ASN A 269 10.02 -20.01 24.21
CA ASN A 269 11.21 -20.83 24.39
C ASN A 269 11.97 -21.07 23.08
N GLY A 270 11.44 -20.59 21.95
CA GLY A 270 12.05 -20.79 20.63
C GLY A 270 11.47 -21.98 19.88
N THR A 271 10.39 -22.61 20.36
CA THR A 271 9.79 -23.75 19.66
C THR A 271 9.07 -23.27 18.40
N SER A 272 9.51 -23.74 17.23
CA SER A 272 8.85 -23.45 15.96
C SER A 272 8.15 -24.68 15.38
N VAL A 273 7.10 -24.43 14.60
CA VAL A 273 6.39 -25.44 13.81
C VAL A 273 6.31 -24.99 12.37
N VAL A 274 6.29 -25.95 11.44
CA VAL A 274 6.03 -25.65 10.03
C VAL A 274 4.53 -25.66 9.82
N VAL A 275 3.97 -24.52 9.45
CA VAL A 275 2.57 -24.37 9.08
C VAL A 275 2.46 -24.38 7.56
N ALA A 276 1.48 -25.14 7.06
CA ALA A 276 1.14 -25.16 5.64
C ALA A 276 -0.33 -24.79 5.49
N ARG A 277 -0.59 -23.73 4.71
CA ARG A 277 -1.95 -23.26 4.41
C ARG A 277 -2.81 -24.41 3.91
N ASP A 278 -3.98 -24.57 4.52
CA ASP A 278 -4.98 -25.56 4.14
C ASP A 278 -5.18 -25.59 2.61
N PRO A 279 -5.04 -26.75 1.95
CA PRO A 279 -5.29 -26.91 0.51
C PRO A 279 -6.68 -26.45 0.05
N ALA A 280 -7.68 -26.39 0.94
CA ALA A 280 -9.01 -25.86 0.64
C ALA A 280 -9.06 -24.33 0.52
N LEU A 281 -8.04 -23.62 1.01
CA LEU A 281 -7.91 -22.18 0.89
C LEU A 281 -7.29 -21.76 -0.45
N PRO A 282 -7.59 -20.55 -0.95
CA PRO A 282 -6.93 -20.01 -2.14
C PRO A 282 -5.40 -19.96 -1.97
N ARG A 283 -4.69 -20.51 -2.97
CA ARG A 283 -3.24 -20.34 -3.10
C ARG A 283 -2.88 -18.93 -3.58
N ASP A 284 -3.74 -18.32 -4.39
CA ASP A 284 -3.60 -16.93 -4.85
C ASP A 284 -4.01 -15.96 -3.73
N ASN A 285 -3.02 -15.18 -3.27
CA ASN A 285 -3.18 -14.20 -2.21
C ASN A 285 -4.19 -13.09 -2.57
N ALA A 286 -4.39 -12.78 -3.86
CA ALA A 286 -5.35 -11.76 -4.28
C ALA A 286 -6.80 -12.11 -3.91
N ARG A 287 -7.08 -13.39 -3.63
CA ARG A 287 -8.40 -13.88 -3.22
C ARG A 287 -8.64 -13.88 -1.70
N LEU A 288 -7.57 -13.75 -0.90
CA LEU A 288 -7.67 -13.75 0.57
C LEU A 288 -8.48 -12.56 1.12
N PRO A 289 -8.36 -11.33 0.62
CA PRO A 289 -9.14 -10.18 1.10
C PRO A 289 -10.66 -10.39 1.10
N ALA A 290 -11.19 -10.93 0.00
CA ALA A 290 -12.61 -11.22 -0.14
C ALA A 290 -13.05 -12.36 0.81
N LEU A 291 -12.22 -13.40 0.93
CA LEU A 291 -12.49 -14.53 1.82
C LEU A 291 -12.48 -14.14 3.31
N LEU A 292 -11.54 -13.28 3.72
CA LEU A 292 -11.50 -12.72 5.07
C LEU A 292 -12.79 -11.95 5.36
N SER A 293 -13.16 -11.02 4.48
CA SER A 293 -14.38 -10.22 4.66
C SER A 293 -15.64 -11.09 4.76
N LEU A 294 -15.69 -12.17 3.96
CA LEU A 294 -16.76 -13.16 3.98
C LEU A 294 -16.86 -13.86 5.34
N ARG A 295 -15.74 -14.45 5.80
CA ARG A 295 -15.67 -15.22 7.06
C ARG A 295 -15.87 -14.35 8.30
N VAL A 296 -15.31 -13.13 8.31
CA VAL A 296 -15.52 -12.16 9.39
C VAL A 296 -17.00 -11.80 9.50
N GLY A 297 -17.65 -11.51 8.37
CA GLY A 297 -19.09 -11.22 8.35
C GLY A 297 -19.94 -12.37 8.89
N ASP A 298 -19.65 -13.60 8.46
CA ASP A 298 -20.37 -14.80 8.94
C ASP A 298 -20.24 -14.97 10.46
N LYS A 299 -19.01 -14.90 10.98
CA LYS A 299 -18.75 -15.08 12.41
C LYS A 299 -19.35 -13.96 13.27
N ILE A 300 -19.36 -12.72 12.78
CA ILE A 300 -20.03 -11.62 13.48
C ILE A 300 -21.54 -11.88 13.51
N LEU A 301 -22.13 -12.29 12.39
CA LEU A 301 -23.56 -12.59 12.33
C LEU A 301 -23.94 -13.75 13.27
N ASP A 302 -23.13 -14.82 13.32
CA ASP A 302 -23.33 -15.95 14.25
C ASP A 302 -23.29 -15.48 15.70
N ALA A 303 -22.27 -14.71 16.07
CA ALA A 303 -22.13 -14.20 17.43
C ALA A 303 -23.27 -13.23 17.80
N ILE A 304 -23.77 -12.43 16.84
CA ILE A 304 -24.93 -11.57 17.05
C ILE A 304 -26.19 -12.41 17.29
N ALA A 305 -26.42 -13.45 16.49
CA ALA A 305 -27.56 -14.35 16.65
C ALA A 305 -27.55 -15.07 18.00
N GLU A 306 -26.38 -15.50 18.45
CA GLU A 306 -26.21 -16.14 19.76
C GLU A 306 -26.42 -15.16 20.93
N ARG A 307 -25.79 -13.98 20.87
CA ARG A 307 -25.78 -13.02 21.99
C ARG A 307 -27.05 -12.19 22.11
N TYR A 308 -27.76 -11.96 21.00
CA TYR A 308 -28.94 -11.08 20.95
C TYR A 308 -30.16 -11.77 20.32
N PRO A 309 -30.67 -12.89 20.86
CA PRO A 309 -31.72 -13.69 20.22
C PRO A 309 -33.05 -12.94 19.97
N GLY A 310 -33.30 -11.83 20.68
CA GLY A 310 -34.48 -10.97 20.48
C GLY A 310 -34.26 -9.74 19.60
N LEU A 311 -33.02 -9.45 19.20
CA LEU A 311 -32.65 -8.29 18.37
C LEU A 311 -31.94 -8.70 17.08
N ALA A 312 -31.32 -9.88 17.03
CA ALA A 312 -30.70 -10.42 15.83
C ALA A 312 -31.78 -10.75 14.78
N PRO A 313 -31.46 -10.58 13.48
CA PRO A 313 -32.40 -10.91 12.43
C PRO A 313 -32.60 -12.42 12.30
N THR A 314 -33.83 -12.84 12.03
CA THR A 314 -34.09 -14.21 11.58
C THR A 314 -33.61 -14.37 10.14
N VAL A 315 -32.89 -15.46 9.87
CA VAL A 315 -32.49 -15.83 8.52
C VAL A 315 -33.59 -16.66 7.87
N GLU A 316 -34.25 -16.08 6.87
CA GLU A 316 -35.20 -16.76 6.00
C GLU A 316 -34.65 -16.79 4.57
N LEU A 317 -34.89 -17.87 3.83
CA LEU A 317 -34.45 -17.98 2.44
C LEU A 317 -35.37 -17.15 1.54
N ARG A 318 -34.76 -16.23 0.77
CA ARG A 318 -35.44 -15.32 -0.18
C ARG A 318 -36.66 -14.62 0.43
N PRO A 319 -36.47 -13.87 1.53
CA PRO A 319 -37.57 -13.21 2.22
C PRO A 319 -38.15 -12.09 1.35
N SER A 320 -39.32 -11.59 1.73
CA SER A 320 -39.84 -10.37 1.11
C SER A 320 -38.85 -9.21 1.31
N ARG A 321 -38.83 -8.26 0.37
CA ARG A 321 -37.95 -7.08 0.47
C ARG A 321 -38.14 -6.32 1.78
N ALA A 322 -39.37 -6.23 2.28
CA ALA A 322 -39.65 -5.59 3.57
C ALA A 322 -39.01 -6.36 4.74
N ALA A 323 -39.17 -7.68 4.80
CA ALA A 323 -38.56 -8.52 5.83
C ALA A 323 -37.02 -8.50 5.78
N LEU A 324 -36.44 -8.50 4.58
CA LEU A 324 -34.99 -8.36 4.40
C LEU A 324 -34.47 -7.05 5.00
N LEU A 325 -35.15 -5.93 4.70
CA LEU A 325 -34.74 -4.61 5.20
C LEU A 325 -34.94 -4.45 6.70
N GLU A 326 -35.98 -5.06 7.28
CA GLU A 326 -36.12 -5.14 8.74
C GLU A 326 -34.98 -5.95 9.36
N GLY A 327 -34.51 -7.02 8.71
CA GLY A 327 -33.33 -7.75 9.17
C GLY A 327 -32.03 -6.93 9.12
N VAL A 328 -31.84 -6.15 8.06
CA VAL A 328 -30.71 -5.20 7.94
C VAL A 328 -30.77 -4.13 9.04
N LYS A 329 -31.97 -3.60 9.30
CA LYS A 329 -32.20 -2.61 10.37
C LYS A 329 -31.93 -3.20 11.75
N ALA A 330 -32.35 -4.44 11.99
CA ALA A 330 -32.09 -5.15 13.24
C ALA A 330 -30.58 -5.31 13.51
N LEU A 331 -29.79 -5.66 12.47
CA LEU A 331 -28.32 -5.66 12.59
C LEU A 331 -27.77 -4.29 12.94
N ALA A 332 -28.19 -3.24 12.24
CA ALA A 332 -27.73 -1.88 12.53
C ALA A 332 -28.08 -1.45 13.97
N GLN A 333 -29.25 -1.85 14.48
CA GLN A 333 -29.66 -1.62 15.87
C GLN A 333 -28.77 -2.35 16.89
N VAL A 334 -28.24 -3.53 16.57
CA VAL A 334 -27.26 -4.21 17.45
C VAL A 334 -25.98 -3.37 17.56
N PHE A 335 -25.48 -2.83 16.46
CA PHE A 335 -24.29 -1.96 16.50
C PHE A 335 -24.56 -0.64 17.26
N GLU A 336 -25.74 -0.05 17.10
CA GLU A 336 -26.17 1.12 17.87
C GLU A 336 -26.30 0.82 19.37
N TYR A 337 -26.96 -0.29 19.72
CA TYR A 337 -27.16 -0.73 21.11
C TYR A 337 -25.85 -0.93 21.86
N ASN A 338 -24.82 -1.44 21.17
CA ASN A 338 -23.48 -1.63 21.74
C ASN A 338 -22.59 -0.38 21.65
N ASN A 339 -23.16 0.79 21.31
CA ASN A 339 -22.47 2.05 21.14
C ASN A 339 -21.32 2.02 20.11
N TYR A 340 -21.32 1.07 19.17
CA TYR A 340 -20.33 1.05 18.10
C TYR A 340 -20.54 2.22 17.12
N LEU A 341 -21.79 2.60 16.88
CA LEU A 341 -22.17 3.76 16.07
C LEU A 341 -23.19 4.61 16.83
N LEU A 342 -23.31 5.89 16.47
CA LEU A 342 -24.25 6.80 17.13
C LEU A 342 -25.69 6.50 16.72
N SER A 343 -25.91 6.30 15.43
CA SER A 343 -27.20 5.89 14.86
C SER A 343 -27.01 5.41 13.42
N ALA A 344 -27.98 4.69 12.89
CA ALA A 344 -27.98 4.24 11.50
C ALA A 344 -29.25 4.66 10.76
N ARG A 345 -29.12 5.01 9.48
CA ARG A 345 -30.25 5.29 8.58
C ARG A 345 -30.24 4.32 7.42
N LEU A 346 -31.38 3.70 7.15
CA LEU A 346 -31.57 2.76 6.06
C LEU A 346 -32.51 3.36 5.02
N GLU A 347 -32.03 3.55 3.81
CA GLU A 347 -32.78 4.12 2.69
C GLU A 347 -32.92 3.08 1.57
N PRO A 348 -34.12 2.50 1.39
CA PRO A 348 -34.36 1.53 0.33
C PRO A 348 -34.26 2.15 -1.07
N SER A 349 -33.73 1.43 -2.05
CA SER A 349 -33.68 1.85 -3.46
C SER A 349 -34.17 0.73 -4.38
N GLU A 350 -34.61 1.02 -5.61
CA GLU A 350 -35.13 -0.02 -6.51
C GLU A 350 -34.16 -1.20 -6.72
N ARG A 351 -32.85 -0.92 -6.73
CA ARG A 351 -31.79 -1.91 -6.97
C ARG A 351 -31.11 -2.40 -5.70
N GLY A 352 -31.56 -2.00 -4.52
CA GLY A 352 -30.84 -2.28 -3.27
C GLY A 352 -31.28 -1.42 -2.10
N PHE A 353 -30.28 -0.95 -1.34
CA PHE A 353 -30.47 0.00 -0.24
C PHE A 353 -29.16 0.70 0.10
N GLN A 354 -29.28 1.84 0.78
CA GLN A 354 -28.17 2.55 1.37
C GLN A 354 -28.27 2.47 2.89
N LEU A 355 -27.18 2.04 3.54
CA LEU A 355 -27.02 2.13 4.98
C LEU A 355 -26.02 3.23 5.32
N SER A 356 -26.50 4.24 6.02
CA SER A 356 -25.72 5.35 6.55
C SER A 356 -25.43 5.12 8.04
N ALA A 357 -24.19 4.77 8.38
CA ALA A 357 -23.71 4.69 9.75
C ALA A 357 -23.19 6.06 10.21
N ILE A 358 -23.84 6.65 11.21
CA ILE A 358 -23.47 7.96 11.76
C ILE A 358 -22.43 7.77 12.86
N ALA A 359 -21.25 8.35 12.67
CA ALA A 359 -20.13 8.31 13.60
C ALA A 359 -19.78 6.90 14.14
N PRO A 360 -19.59 5.87 13.28
CA PRO A 360 -19.10 4.57 13.74
C PRO A 360 -17.75 4.68 14.45
N ALA A 361 -17.41 3.66 15.23
CA ALA A 361 -16.14 3.58 15.97
C ALA A 361 -14.91 3.52 15.05
N THR A 362 -15.10 3.28 13.75
CA THR A 362 -14.05 3.02 12.75
C THR A 362 -14.00 4.06 11.62
N VAL A 363 -14.65 5.23 11.77
CA VAL A 363 -14.71 6.25 10.70
C VAL A 363 -13.32 6.58 10.17
N TRP A 364 -12.37 6.88 11.06
CA TRP A 364 -11.04 7.32 10.64
C TRP A 364 -10.27 6.17 10.01
N SER A 365 -10.27 4.99 10.63
CA SER A 365 -9.57 3.81 10.13
C SER A 365 -10.09 3.40 8.76
N GLN A 366 -11.41 3.41 8.55
CA GLN A 366 -11.99 3.05 7.25
C GLN A 366 -11.56 4.02 6.16
N GLN A 367 -11.56 5.34 6.44
CA GLN A 367 -11.08 6.36 5.51
C GLN A 367 -9.60 6.17 5.16
N VAL A 368 -8.75 5.94 6.15
CA VAL A 368 -7.31 5.75 5.95
C VAL A 368 -7.01 4.46 5.19
N LEU A 369 -7.63 3.34 5.57
CA LEU A 369 -7.47 2.05 4.90
C LEU A 369 -7.94 2.12 3.44
N SER A 370 -9.07 2.77 3.20
CA SER A 370 -9.60 2.97 1.84
C SER A 370 -8.64 3.78 0.96
N LEU A 371 -8.05 4.86 1.48
CA LEU A 371 -7.05 5.65 0.74
C LEU A 371 -5.77 4.88 0.45
N ARG A 372 -5.41 3.92 1.32
CA ARG A 372 -4.27 3.01 1.12
C ARG A 372 -4.57 1.88 0.12
N GLY A 373 -5.84 1.71 -0.28
CA GLY A 373 -6.26 0.52 -1.02
C GLY A 373 -6.15 -0.76 -0.20
N ASP A 374 -6.15 -0.64 1.13
CA ASP A 374 -6.08 -1.75 2.07
C ASP A 374 -7.49 -2.28 2.40
N LEU A 375 -7.54 -3.40 3.12
CA LEU A 375 -8.77 -3.98 3.65
C LEU A 375 -9.45 -3.00 4.61
N VAL A 376 -10.76 -2.78 4.40
CA VAL A 376 -11.58 -1.90 5.25
C VAL A 376 -12.19 -2.69 6.41
N ASN A 377 -12.21 -2.08 7.59
CA ASN A 377 -12.74 -2.62 8.84
C ASN A 377 -14.21 -2.22 9.11
N ASP A 378 -15.05 -2.32 8.09
CA ASP A 378 -16.49 -2.06 8.11
C ASP A 378 -17.29 -3.27 8.62
N PHE A 379 -17.14 -3.55 9.92
CA PHE A 379 -17.75 -4.70 10.61
C PHE A 379 -19.27 -4.82 10.35
N GLU A 380 -19.98 -3.69 10.39
CA GLU A 380 -21.41 -3.55 10.12
C GLU A 380 -21.76 -4.01 8.70
N ALA A 381 -21.00 -3.57 7.69
CA ALA A 381 -21.24 -3.91 6.30
C ALA A 381 -20.94 -5.39 6.04
N LYS A 382 -19.87 -5.94 6.66
CA LYS A 382 -19.54 -7.36 6.58
C LYS A 382 -20.64 -8.24 7.18
N ALA A 383 -21.17 -7.88 8.35
CA ALA A 383 -22.28 -8.61 8.98
C ALA A 383 -23.55 -8.59 8.12
N ILE A 384 -23.88 -7.42 7.53
CA ILE A 384 -25.03 -7.29 6.64
C ILE A 384 -24.84 -8.10 5.35
N ALA A 385 -23.65 -8.06 4.74
CA ALA A 385 -23.35 -8.87 3.57
C ALA A 385 -23.48 -10.38 3.85
N ALA A 386 -23.08 -10.82 5.05
CA ALA A 386 -23.30 -12.19 5.49
C ALA A 386 -24.79 -12.53 5.64
N TYR A 387 -25.58 -11.63 6.22
CA TYR A 387 -27.03 -11.81 6.36
C TYR A 387 -27.72 -11.94 4.99
N LEU A 388 -27.44 -11.02 4.06
CA LEU A 388 -27.99 -11.07 2.70
C LEU A 388 -27.64 -12.39 2.01
N ARG A 389 -26.38 -12.81 2.10
CA ARG A 389 -25.91 -14.09 1.53
C ARG A 389 -26.66 -15.29 2.14
N ARG A 390 -26.85 -15.34 3.46
CA ARG A 390 -27.56 -16.44 4.13
C ARG A 390 -29.06 -16.44 3.84
N CYS A 391 -29.63 -15.27 3.53
CA CYS A 391 -30.97 -15.15 2.95
C CYS A 391 -31.04 -15.52 1.46
N ALA A 392 -29.96 -16.01 0.86
CA ALA A 392 -29.85 -16.31 -0.57
C ALA A 392 -30.17 -15.10 -1.48
N VAL A 393 -29.79 -13.90 -1.03
CA VAL A 393 -29.83 -12.65 -1.79
C VAL A 393 -28.41 -12.29 -2.19
N ASP A 394 -28.14 -12.33 -3.50
CA ASP A 394 -26.85 -11.92 -4.04
C ASP A 394 -26.76 -10.40 -4.08
N ALA A 395 -25.74 -9.85 -3.42
CA ALA A 395 -25.56 -8.42 -3.26
C ALA A 395 -24.08 -8.07 -3.15
N SER A 396 -23.71 -6.95 -3.74
CA SER A 396 -22.41 -6.31 -3.57
C SER A 396 -22.60 -4.95 -2.90
N TYR A 397 -21.54 -4.39 -2.32
CA TYR A 397 -21.60 -3.04 -1.78
C TYR A 397 -20.34 -2.23 -2.04
N THR A 398 -20.51 -0.92 -1.98
CA THR A 398 -19.43 0.06 -1.98
C THR A 398 -19.59 1.00 -0.80
N THR A 399 -18.48 1.55 -0.30
CA THR A 399 -18.48 2.45 0.85
C THR A 399 -18.04 3.85 0.43
N ARG A 400 -18.75 4.87 0.90
CA ARG A 400 -18.42 6.29 0.77
C ARG A 400 -18.30 6.92 2.14
N TYR A 401 -17.51 8.00 2.22
CA TYR A 401 -17.23 8.70 3.46
C TYR A 401 -17.65 10.16 3.37
N GLU A 402 -18.56 10.58 4.24
CA GLU A 402 -19.14 11.92 4.25
C GLU A 402 -18.95 12.55 5.63
N GLY A 403 -17.78 13.15 5.85
CA GLY A 403 -17.43 13.72 7.15
C GLY A 403 -17.31 12.65 8.23
N SER A 404 -18.29 12.58 9.14
CA SER A 404 -18.40 11.57 10.20
C SER A 404 -19.34 10.42 9.86
N GLU A 405 -19.93 10.43 8.66
CA GLU A 405 -20.85 9.41 8.18
C GLU A 405 -20.13 8.43 7.24
N VAL A 406 -20.42 7.15 7.41
CA VAL A 406 -19.98 6.07 6.53
C VAL A 406 -21.22 5.54 5.82
N VAL A 407 -21.21 5.58 4.50
CA VAL A 407 -22.36 5.24 3.66
C VAL A 407 -22.04 3.98 2.87
N HIS A 408 -22.72 2.87 3.20
CA HIS A 408 -22.63 1.61 2.47
C HIS A 408 -23.79 1.51 1.48
N ILE A 409 -23.49 1.39 0.20
CA ILE A 409 -24.49 1.28 -0.87
C ILE A 409 -24.50 -0.18 -1.32
N PHE A 410 -25.54 -0.90 -0.95
CA PHE A 410 -25.77 -2.29 -1.36
C PHE A 410 -26.60 -2.34 -2.64
N VAL A 411 -26.17 -3.17 -3.59
CA VAL A 411 -26.81 -3.39 -4.89
C VAL A 411 -27.05 -4.89 -5.06
N TYR A 412 -28.29 -5.27 -5.31
CA TYR A 412 -28.68 -6.65 -5.62
C TYR A 412 -28.22 -7.03 -7.04
N ALA A 413 -27.85 -8.29 -7.23
CA ALA A 413 -27.43 -8.82 -8.52
C ALA A 413 -28.59 -9.03 -9.51
#